data_AF-A0A3M1L5M7-F1
#
_entry.id   AF-A0A3M1L5M7-F1
#
_cell.length_a   1.000
_cell.length_b   1.000
_cell.length_c   1.000
_cell.angle_alpha   90.00
_cell.angle_beta   90.00
_cell.angle_gamma   90.00
#
_symmetry.space_group_name_H-M   'P 1'
#
loop_
_entity.id
_entity.type
_entity.pdbx_description
1 polymer ?
#
loop_
_entity_poly.entity_id
_entity_poly.type
_entity_poly.pdbx_seq_one_letter_code
_entity_poly.pdbx_strand_id
1 'polypeptide(L)'
;MPGLLLQTHVGAVLLFVGASVAVLVIAEAAPRRTATQTSLRRLYARVFRWYDPVSISLLGVCLMTGAWMLTPIKESLGPRFFSAIGIALAIKLACAFALINLAAYVAFGICHPVVRAEQRQEPIDPDSLRSVRRRLRVAMVLTLACTAATVWAAEHVADRLAGP
;
A
#
# COMPACT_ATOMS: atom_id res chain seq x y z
N MET A 1 -22.05 -13.72 -7.12
CA MET A 1 -21.07 -13.73 -8.23
C MET A 1 -19.64 -13.70 -7.68
N PRO A 2 -19.09 -14.84 -7.24
CA PRO A 2 -17.76 -14.90 -6.61
C PRO A 2 -16.62 -14.40 -7.52
N GLY A 3 -16.74 -14.55 -8.84
CA GLY A 3 -15.76 -14.05 -9.80
C GLY A 3 -15.57 -12.53 -9.79
N LEU A 4 -16.66 -11.76 -9.61
CA LEU A 4 -16.59 -10.29 -9.59
C LEU A 4 -15.87 -9.77 -8.33
N LEU A 5 -16.05 -10.42 -7.19
CA LEU A 5 -15.35 -10.07 -5.94
C LEU A 5 -13.84 -10.32 -6.06
N LEU A 6 -13.45 -11.46 -6.64
CA LEU A 6 -12.05 -11.77 -6.87
C LEU A 6 -11.41 -10.78 -7.86
N GLN A 7 -12.09 -10.48 -8.97
CA GLN A 7 -11.60 -9.53 -9.98
C GLN A 7 -11.42 -8.12 -9.39
N THR A 8 -12.37 -7.66 -8.58
CA THR A 8 -12.26 -6.35 -7.91
C THR A 8 -11.13 -6.34 -6.88
N HIS A 9 -10.96 -7.41 -6.10
CA HIS A 9 -9.85 -7.54 -5.16
C HIS A 9 -8.49 -7.50 -5.87
N VAL A 10 -8.29 -8.36 -6.88
CA VAL A 10 -7.03 -8.43 -7.64
C VAL A 10 -6.76 -7.12 -8.37
N GLY A 11 -7.77 -6.52 -9.00
CA GLY A 11 -7.65 -5.22 -9.64
C GLY A 11 -7.21 -4.13 -8.66
N ALA A 12 -7.80 -4.09 -7.46
CA ALA A 12 -7.41 -3.14 -6.42
C ALA A 12 -5.97 -3.35 -5.93
N VAL A 13 -5.54 -4.60 -5.74
CA VAL A 13 -4.16 -4.94 -5.37
C VAL A 13 -3.18 -4.50 -6.46
N LEU A 14 -3.46 -4.79 -7.74
CA LEU A 14 -2.60 -4.41 -8.86
C LEU A 14 -2.49 -2.89 -9.00
N LEU A 15 -3.60 -2.16 -8.88
CA LEU A 15 -3.59 -0.70 -8.90
C LEU A 15 -2.81 -0.12 -7.71
N PHE A 16 -2.97 -0.70 -6.53
CA PHE A 16 -2.25 -0.27 -5.32
C PHE A 16 -0.74 -0.45 -5.48
N VAL A 17 -0.31 -1.65 -5.87
CA VAL A 17 1.10 -1.97 -6.12
C VAL A 17 1.66 -1.09 -7.24
N GLY A 18 0.95 -0.96 -8.36
CA GLY A 18 1.35 -0.11 -9.47
C GLY A 18 1.53 1.35 -9.07
N ALA A 19 0.60 1.89 -8.27
CA ALA A 19 0.71 3.24 -7.74
C ALA A 19 1.93 3.39 -6.80
N SER A 20 2.15 2.44 -5.89
CA SER A 20 3.31 2.46 -4.98
C SER A 20 4.65 2.37 -5.74
N VAL A 21 4.73 1.51 -6.77
CA VAL A 21 5.91 1.41 -7.64
C VAL A 21 6.11 2.71 -8.42
N ALA A 22 5.06 3.29 -8.99
CA ALA A 22 5.15 4.55 -9.71
C ALA A 22 5.70 5.68 -8.82
N VAL A 23 5.20 5.79 -7.58
CA VAL A 23 5.72 6.76 -6.60
C VAL A 23 7.19 6.51 -6.29
N LEU A 24 7.59 5.25 -6.08
CA LEU A 24 8.98 4.88 -5.83
C LEU A 24 9.90 5.24 -7.01
N VAL A 25 9.48 4.94 -8.24
CA VAL A 25 10.21 5.29 -9.46
C VAL A 25 10.35 6.81 -9.61
N ILE A 26 9.27 7.56 -9.39
CA ILE A 26 9.29 9.03 -9.44
C ILE A 26 10.25 9.59 -8.39
N ALA A 27 10.22 9.05 -7.17
CA ALA A 27 11.10 9.49 -6.08
C ALA A 27 12.59 9.26 -6.37
N GLU A 28 12.94 8.19 -7.10
CA GLU A 28 14.33 7.83 -7.44
C GLU A 28 14.81 8.47 -8.76
N ALA A 29 13.93 8.68 -9.74
CA ALA A 29 14.29 9.20 -11.06
C ALA A 29 14.47 10.73 -11.07
N ALA A 30 13.68 11.45 -10.26
CA ALA A 30 13.61 12.90 -10.32
C ALA A 30 14.91 13.67 -9.93
N PRO A 31 15.78 13.17 -9.01
CA PRO A 31 17.08 13.79 -8.71
C PRO A 31 18.15 13.62 -9.79
N ARG A 32 17.98 12.65 -10.71
CA ARG A 32 18.98 12.35 -11.76
C ARG A 32 18.85 13.27 -12.97
N ARG A 33 17.70 13.93 -13.10
CA ARG A 33 17.50 15.01 -14.08
C ARG A 33 18.06 16.29 -13.46
N THR A 34 18.53 17.23 -14.26
CA THR A 34 19.00 18.59 -13.87
C THR A 34 17.90 19.48 -13.26
N ALA A 35 16.95 18.87 -12.56
CA ALA A 35 15.76 19.46 -11.98
C ALA A 35 16.14 20.30 -10.76
N THR A 36 15.80 21.59 -10.80
CA THR A 36 15.86 22.48 -9.64
C THR A 36 15.01 21.91 -8.51
N GLN A 37 15.40 22.09 -7.25
CA GLN A 37 14.66 21.59 -6.08
C GLN A 37 13.19 22.05 -6.06
N THR A 38 12.90 23.24 -6.58
CA THR A 38 11.55 23.78 -6.78
C THR A 38 10.72 22.93 -7.73
N SER A 39 11.31 22.50 -8.85
CA SER A 39 10.63 21.65 -9.83
C SER A 39 10.34 20.26 -9.25
N LEU A 40 11.25 19.74 -8.42
CA LEU A 40 11.10 18.46 -7.73
C LEU A 40 9.96 18.50 -6.70
N ARG A 41 9.91 19.55 -5.86
CA ARG A 41 8.84 19.73 -4.87
C ARG A 41 7.47 19.86 -5.53
N ARG A 42 7.37 20.63 -6.62
CA ARG A 42 6.14 20.75 -7.43
C ARG A 42 5.67 19.42 -7.98
N LEU A 43 6.61 18.62 -8.51
CA LEU A 43 6.30 17.27 -9.00
C LEU A 43 5.76 16.40 -7.87
N TYR A 44 6.44 16.36 -6.73
CA TYR A 44 6.00 15.60 -5.56
C TYR A 44 4.63 16.04 -5.04
N ALA A 45 4.41 17.34 -4.86
CA ALA A 45 3.12 17.86 -4.42
C ALA A 45 1.99 17.48 -5.39
N ARG A 46 2.23 17.53 -6.71
CA ARG A 46 1.25 17.12 -7.73
C ARG A 46 0.93 15.64 -7.65
N VAL A 47 1.93 14.78 -7.53
CA VAL A 47 1.76 13.32 -7.45
C VAL A 47 1.07 12.94 -6.15
N PHE A 48 1.55 13.46 -5.01
CA PHE A 48 1.04 13.13 -3.68
C PHE A 48 -0.41 13.55 -3.48
N ARG A 49 -0.85 14.65 -4.08
CA ARG A 49 -2.26 15.10 -4.04
C ARG A 49 -3.23 14.02 -4.55
N TRP A 50 -2.82 13.23 -5.53
CA TRP A 50 -3.66 12.16 -6.09
C TRP A 50 -3.35 10.80 -5.49
N TYR A 51 -2.07 10.50 -5.26
CA TYR A 51 -1.64 9.21 -4.73
C TYR A 51 -2.28 8.90 -3.38
N ASP A 52 -2.33 9.88 -2.47
CA ASP A 52 -2.79 9.68 -1.10
C ASP A 52 -4.25 9.16 -1.01
N PRO A 53 -5.27 9.89 -1.50
CA PRO A 53 -6.65 9.41 -1.44
C PRO A 53 -6.87 8.12 -2.23
N VAL A 54 -6.15 7.94 -3.36
CA VAL A 54 -6.27 6.73 -4.18
C VAL A 54 -5.72 5.51 -3.43
N SER A 55 -4.54 5.63 -2.82
CA SER A 55 -3.87 4.55 -2.09
C SER A 55 -4.72 4.06 -0.90
N ILE A 56 -5.24 5.00 -0.10
CA ILE A 56 -6.13 4.69 1.03
C ILE A 56 -7.43 4.03 0.54
N SER A 57 -8.03 4.56 -0.53
CA SER A 57 -9.28 4.00 -1.08
C SER A 57 -9.08 2.57 -1.58
N LEU A 58 -7.98 2.31 -2.30
CA LEU A 58 -7.65 0.97 -2.79
C LEU A 58 -7.41 -0.02 -1.64
N LEU A 59 -6.71 0.40 -0.58
CA LEU A 59 -6.56 -0.42 0.62
C LEU A 59 -7.91 -0.75 1.27
N GLY A 60 -8.81 0.24 1.37
CA GLY A 60 -10.17 0.03 1.86
C GLY A 60 -10.92 -1.03 1.05
N VAL A 61 -10.85 -0.94 -0.28
CA VAL A 61 -11.43 -1.94 -1.19
C VAL A 61 -10.83 -3.32 -0.95
N CYS A 62 -9.49 -3.43 -0.87
CA CYS A 62 -8.80 -4.69 -0.61
C CYS A 62 -9.22 -5.33 0.72
N LEU A 63 -9.39 -4.52 1.78
CA LEU A 63 -9.83 -5.00 3.09
C LEU A 63 -11.26 -5.53 3.06
N MET A 64 -12.19 -4.75 2.48
CA MET A 64 -13.60 -5.15 2.44
C MET A 64 -13.82 -6.40 1.58
N THR A 65 -13.24 -6.42 0.38
CA THR A 65 -13.31 -7.57 -0.51
C THR A 65 -12.61 -8.80 0.09
N GLY A 66 -11.47 -8.62 0.76
CA GLY A 66 -10.78 -9.71 1.46
C GLY A 66 -11.59 -10.28 2.63
N ALA A 67 -12.26 -9.43 3.41
CA ALA A 67 -13.14 -9.86 4.49
C ALA A 67 -14.35 -10.64 3.96
N TRP A 68 -15.00 -10.14 2.90
CA TRP A 68 -16.12 -10.84 2.27
C TRP A 68 -15.75 -12.19 1.68
N MET A 69 -14.56 -12.32 1.08
CA MET A 69 -14.07 -13.60 0.59
C MET A 69 -13.79 -14.60 1.72
N LEU A 70 -13.47 -14.13 2.93
CA LEU A 70 -13.19 -14.98 4.09
C LEU A 70 -14.46 -15.53 4.77
N THR A 71 -15.58 -14.79 4.72
CA THR A 71 -16.85 -15.20 5.35
C THR A 71 -17.32 -16.60 4.95
N PRO A 72 -17.46 -16.96 3.66
CA PRO A 72 -17.91 -18.29 3.28
C PRO A 72 -16.91 -19.40 3.68
N ILE A 73 -15.60 -19.10 3.69
CA ILE A 73 -14.55 -20.04 4.12
C ILE A 73 -14.68 -20.32 5.63
N LYS A 74 -15.02 -19.30 6.41
CA LYS A 74 -15.28 -19.43 7.84
C LYS A 74 -16.51 -20.29 8.10
N GLU A 75 -17.59 -20.05 7.36
CA GLU A 75 -18.82 -20.84 7.46
C GLU A 75 -18.60 -22.31 7.09
N SER A 76 -17.82 -22.59 6.04
CA SER A 76 -17.57 -23.96 5.60
C SER A 76 -16.66 -24.76 6.54
N LEU A 77 -15.66 -24.12 7.14
CA LEU A 77 -14.71 -24.79 8.03
C LEU A 77 -15.20 -24.91 9.47
N GLY A 78 -16.12 -24.03 9.90
CA GLY A 78 -16.68 -24.03 11.24
C GLY A 78 -15.59 -24.10 12.34
N PRO A 79 -15.64 -25.08 13.27
CA PRO A 79 -14.65 -25.22 14.34
C PRO A 79 -13.21 -25.44 13.85
N ARG A 80 -13.02 -25.99 12.64
CA ARG A 80 -11.69 -26.27 12.07
C ARG A 80 -11.02 -25.03 11.46
N PHE A 81 -11.71 -23.90 11.41
CA PHE A 81 -11.21 -22.69 10.76
C PHE A 81 -9.85 -22.24 11.33
N PHE A 82 -9.75 -22.12 12.65
CA PHE A 82 -8.51 -21.65 13.28
C PHE A 82 -7.38 -22.67 13.21
N SER A 83 -7.68 -23.97 13.32
CA SER A 83 -6.66 -25.00 13.20
C SER A 83 -6.14 -25.17 11.78
N ALA A 84 -6.99 -24.95 10.76
CA ALA A 84 -6.60 -25.04 9.36
C ALA A 84 -5.77 -23.84 8.89
N ILE A 85 -6.25 -22.62 9.16
CA ILE A 85 -5.70 -21.40 8.53
C ILE A 85 -5.38 -20.27 9.51
N GLY A 86 -5.55 -20.46 10.83
CA GLY A 86 -5.43 -19.40 11.83
C GLY A 86 -4.07 -18.68 11.81
N ILE A 87 -2.95 -19.41 11.72
CA ILE A 87 -1.60 -18.81 11.70
C ILE A 87 -1.40 -17.98 10.43
N ALA A 88 -1.70 -18.56 9.26
CA ALA A 88 -1.52 -17.87 7.98
C ALA A 88 -2.45 -16.64 7.87
N LEU A 89 -3.67 -16.75 8.40
CA LEU A 89 -4.59 -15.63 8.51
C LEU A 89 -4.09 -14.55 9.47
N ALA A 90 -3.50 -14.92 10.62
CA ALA A 90 -2.92 -13.96 11.56
C ALA A 90 -1.76 -13.18 10.92
N ILE A 91 -0.87 -13.86 10.18
CA ILE A 91 0.20 -13.20 9.41
C ILE A 91 -0.40 -12.22 8.38
N LYS A 92 -1.40 -12.66 7.61
CA LYS A 92 -2.07 -11.83 6.61
C LYS A 92 -2.69 -10.58 7.24
N LEU A 93 -3.37 -10.73 8.38
CA LEU A 93 -3.98 -9.60 9.12
C LEU A 93 -2.91 -8.66 9.69
N ALA A 94 -1.83 -9.19 10.24
CA ALA A 94 -0.71 -8.37 10.73
C ALA A 94 -0.09 -7.54 9.60
N CYS A 95 0.14 -8.15 8.43
CA CYS A 95 0.64 -7.43 7.26
C CYS A 95 -0.38 -6.42 6.72
N ALA A 96 -1.68 -6.74 6.69
CA ALA A 96 -2.73 -5.80 6.29
C ALA A 96 -2.79 -4.60 7.25
N PHE A 97 -2.69 -4.83 8.56
CA PHE A 97 -2.63 -3.78 9.56
C PHE A 97 -1.38 -2.91 9.39
N ALA A 98 -0.21 -3.52 9.15
CA ALA A 98 1.02 -2.79 8.85
C ALA A 98 0.87 -1.92 7.59
N LEU A 99 0.25 -2.45 6.52
CA LEU A 99 -0.02 -1.71 5.28
C LEU A 99 -0.90 -0.48 5.51
N ILE A 100 -1.97 -0.60 6.30
CA ILE A 100 -2.85 0.53 6.63
C ILE A 100 -2.08 1.60 7.40
N ASN A 101 -1.30 1.21 8.41
CA ASN A 101 -0.51 2.15 9.20
C ASN A 101 0.56 2.84 8.34
N LEU A 102 1.17 2.09 7.42
CA LEU A 102 2.18 2.62 6.53
C LEU A 102 1.58 3.57 5.49
N ALA A 103 0.41 3.25 4.96
CA ALA A 103 -0.34 4.14 4.09
C ALA A 103 -0.73 5.43 4.82
N ALA A 104 -1.24 5.33 6.04
CA ALA A 104 -1.54 6.49 6.89
C ALA A 104 -0.28 7.32 7.18
N TYR A 105 0.85 6.69 7.48
CA TYR A 105 2.12 7.38 7.68
C TYR A 105 2.60 8.10 6.41
N VAL A 106 2.45 7.49 5.23
CA VAL A 106 2.82 8.12 3.96
C VAL A 106 1.90 9.27 3.64
N ALA A 107 0.60 9.11 3.86
CA ALA A 107 -0.43 10.13 3.69
C ALA A 107 -0.18 11.35 4.57
N PHE A 108 -0.33 11.16 5.88
CA PHE A 108 -0.32 12.23 6.86
C PHE A 108 1.09 12.68 7.23
N GLY A 109 2.06 11.76 7.25
CA GLY A 109 3.42 12.02 7.71
C GLY A 109 4.40 12.45 6.62
N ILE A 110 4.04 12.30 5.34
CA ILE A 110 4.92 12.64 4.20
C ILE A 110 4.16 13.49 3.15
N CYS A 111 3.08 12.98 2.58
CA CYS A 111 2.37 13.60 1.47
C CYS A 111 1.77 14.96 1.85
N HIS A 112 0.96 14.98 2.91
CA HIS A 112 0.29 16.19 3.41
C HIS A 112 1.27 17.34 3.73
N PRO A 113 2.35 17.13 4.51
CA PRO A 113 3.35 18.17 4.75
C PRO A 113 3.95 18.73 3.47
N VAL A 114 4.30 17.88 2.50
CA VAL A 114 4.91 18.32 1.23
C VAL A 114 3.93 19.15 0.39
N VAL A 115 2.68 18.69 0.28
CA VAL A 115 1.63 19.41 -0.46
C VAL A 115 1.35 20.77 0.20
N ARG A 116 1.20 20.80 1.54
CA ARG A 116 0.96 22.03 2.30
C ARG A 116 2.10 23.02 2.15
N ALA A 117 3.33 22.54 2.21
CA ALA A 117 4.51 23.38 2.12
C ALA A 117 4.63 24.01 0.71
N GLU A 118 4.29 23.26 -0.36
CA GLU A 118 4.22 23.81 -1.72
C GLU A 118 3.10 24.85 -1.87
N GLN A 119 1.91 24.58 -1.32
CA GLN A 119 0.78 25.54 -1.35
C GLN A 119 1.11 26.87 -0.67
N ARG A 120 1.89 26.81 0.41
CA ARG A 120 2.34 27.98 1.19
C ARG A 120 3.60 28.64 0.65
N GLN A 121 4.19 28.09 -0.41
CA GLN A 121 5.46 28.55 -0.97
C GLN A 121 6.57 28.68 0.09
N GLU A 122 6.60 27.77 1.08
CA GLU A 122 7.59 27.82 2.16
C GLU A 122 9.02 27.69 1.59
N PRO A 123 10.04 28.26 2.25
CA PRO A 123 11.43 28.15 1.81
C PRO A 123 11.83 26.69 1.59
N ILE A 124 12.58 26.43 0.51
CA ILE A 124 13.01 25.09 0.17
C ILE A 124 14.30 24.80 0.94
N ASP A 125 14.20 23.89 1.91
CA ASP A 125 15.37 23.29 2.56
C ASP A 125 15.81 22.02 1.80
N PRO A 126 17.04 21.99 1.24
CA PRO A 126 17.61 20.82 0.56
C PRO A 126 17.61 19.55 1.40
N ASP A 127 17.87 19.66 2.71
CA ASP A 127 18.02 18.50 3.59
C ASP A 127 16.66 17.90 3.96
N SER A 128 15.64 18.74 4.11
CA SER A 128 14.24 18.33 4.23
C SER A 128 13.77 17.48 3.04
N LEU A 129 14.05 17.90 1.79
CA LEU A 129 13.66 17.12 0.61
C LEU A 129 14.37 15.76 0.51
N ARG A 130 15.64 15.69 0.91
CA ARG A 130 16.38 14.42 0.99
C ARG A 130 15.79 13.49 2.04
N SER A 131 15.44 14.03 3.21
CA SER A 131 14.79 13.29 4.29
C SER A 131 13.43 12.73 3.88
N VAL A 132 12.58 13.58 3.25
CA VAL A 132 11.29 13.17 2.68
C VAL A 132 11.48 12.03 1.70
N ARG A 133 12.43 12.13 0.77
CA ARG A 133 12.71 11.07 -0.20
C ARG A 133 13.15 9.77 0.47
N ARG A 134 14.05 9.83 1.46
CA ARG A 134 14.52 8.65 2.18
C ARG A 134 13.35 7.95 2.91
N ARG A 135 12.54 8.73 3.64
CA ARG A 135 11.37 8.22 4.37
C ARG A 135 10.34 7.62 3.42
N LEU A 136 10.08 8.28 2.30
CA LEU A 136 9.16 7.78 1.26
C LEU A 136 9.66 6.49 0.64
N ARG A 137 10.94 6.41 0.27
CA ARG A 137 11.54 5.19 -0.30
C ARG A 137 11.40 4.02 0.67
N VAL A 138 11.81 4.21 1.93
CA VAL A 138 11.71 3.16 2.95
C VAL A 138 10.25 2.73 3.12
N ALA A 139 9.32 3.69 3.21
CA ALA A 139 7.91 3.37 3.33
C ALA A 139 7.37 2.60 2.11
N MET A 140 7.68 3.02 0.89
CA MET A 140 7.23 2.30 -0.31
C MET A 140 7.82 0.90 -0.42
N VAL A 141 9.10 0.70 -0.07
CA VAL A 141 9.72 -0.63 -0.04
C VAL A 141 9.05 -1.52 0.99
N LEU A 142 8.79 -1.00 2.20
CA LEU A 142 8.06 -1.73 3.24
C LEU A 142 6.62 -2.05 2.82
N THR A 143 5.94 -1.13 2.11
CA THR A 143 4.61 -1.37 1.55
C THR A 143 4.65 -2.55 0.59
N LEU A 144 5.56 -2.53 -0.39
CA LEU A 144 5.69 -3.60 -1.37
C LEU A 144 6.06 -4.94 -0.72
N ALA A 145 6.97 -4.94 0.25
CA ALA A 145 7.34 -6.13 1.01
C ALA A 145 6.15 -6.70 1.80
N CYS A 146 5.37 -5.85 2.48
CA CYS A 146 4.17 -6.28 3.19
C CYS A 146 3.10 -6.80 2.22
N THR A 147 2.91 -6.17 1.07
CA THR A 147 1.99 -6.66 0.04
C THR A 147 2.42 -8.03 -0.47
N ALA A 148 3.71 -8.23 -0.78
CA ALA A 148 4.23 -9.54 -1.16
C ALA A 148 3.98 -10.59 -0.07
N ALA A 149 4.22 -10.25 1.20
CA ALA A 149 3.94 -11.13 2.33
C ALA A 149 2.43 -11.47 2.46
N THR A 150 1.53 -10.52 2.21
CA THR A 150 0.08 -10.79 2.21
C THR A 150 -0.34 -11.73 1.08
N VAL A 151 0.28 -11.62 -0.10
CA VAL A 151 0.02 -12.50 -1.24
C VAL A 151 0.54 -13.91 -0.95
N TRP A 152 1.80 -14.02 -0.49
CA TRP A 152 2.40 -15.29 -0.09
C TRP A 152 1.57 -16.01 0.99
N ALA A 153 1.10 -15.27 2.01
CA ALA A 153 0.24 -15.84 3.05
C ALA A 153 -1.11 -16.28 2.49
N ALA A 154 -1.65 -15.60 1.48
CA ALA A 154 -2.88 -15.99 0.82
C ALA A 154 -2.72 -17.27 -0.01
N GLU A 155 -1.59 -17.43 -0.71
CA GLU A 155 -1.25 -18.67 -1.43
C GLU A 155 -1.09 -19.84 -0.45
N HIS A 156 -0.38 -19.63 0.67
CA HIS A 156 -0.25 -20.67 1.70
C HIS A 156 -1.59 -21.09 2.31
N VAL A 157 -2.54 -20.16 2.43
CA VAL A 157 -3.91 -20.48 2.83
C VAL A 157 -4.60 -21.30 1.74
N ALA A 158 -4.46 -20.91 0.47
CA ALA A 158 -5.05 -21.63 -0.65
C ALA A 158 -4.53 -23.08 -0.74
N ASP A 159 -3.22 -23.29 -0.62
CA ASP A 159 -2.60 -24.62 -0.65
C ASP A 159 -3.12 -25.52 0.49
N ARG A 160 -3.24 -24.96 1.70
CA ARG A 160 -3.78 -25.69 2.86
C ARG A 160 -5.26 -26.02 2.73
N LEU A 161 -6.02 -25.22 1.98
CA LEU A 161 -7.43 -25.47 1.70
C LEU A 161 -7.64 -26.40 0.51
N ALA A 162 -6.70 -26.43 -0.44
CA ALA A 162 -6.71 -27.34 -1.56
C ALA A 162 -6.36 -28.79 -1.14
N GLY A 163 -5.47 -28.95 -0.14
CA GLY A 163 -4.99 -30.27 0.29
C GLY A 163 -4.21 -31.03 -0.80
N PRO A 164 -3.48 -32.11 -0.46
CA PRO A 164 -3.15 -33.14 -1.45
C PRO A 164 -4.42 -33.83 -1.98
#